data_AF-A0A182GJ83-F1
#
_entry.id   AF-A0A182GJ83-F1
#
_cell.length_a   1.000
_cell.length_b   1.000
_cell.length_c   1.000
_cell.angle_alpha   90.00
_cell.angle_beta   90.00
_cell.angle_gamma   90.00
#
_symmetry.space_group_name_H-M   'P 1'
#
loop_
_entity.id
_entity.type
_entity.pdbx_description
1 polymer ?
#
loop_
_entity_poly.entity_id
_entity_poly.type
_entity_poly.pdbx_seq_one_letter_code
_entity_poly.pdbx_strand_id
1 'polypeptide(L)'
;MIVHGWRESCRTEWIADMQSNLTLHRGGCLVCMDYSKYSMEDYFAGLLPKFNLVAEALVGKLKELEARGFDPANGHLFGFSFGAQLSIEAGRRFGFRKLGRLDACEPAGPGFDSDRVFAMLDPKFAAKKVQCIHTSSDKGTFRRECHQDWNMGNCGTNQLAAGPYPKGSHGLCPYFYNSAFANEFRAIPKPNECLSFRAVWPISDRVRMGYFADLDSDITGDFFSRTTKTYPYNELPNEV
;
A
#
# COMPACT_ATOMS: atom_id res chain seq x y z
N MET A 1 -11.98 -0.28 -2.78
CA MET A 1 -11.55 -0.99 -4.01
C MET A 1 -10.18 -1.59 -3.77
N ILE A 2 -9.89 -2.74 -4.37
CA ILE A 2 -8.60 -3.45 -4.29
C ILE A 2 -7.99 -3.46 -5.69
N VAL A 3 -6.72 -3.07 -5.82
CA VAL A 3 -5.98 -3.03 -7.09
C VAL A 3 -4.70 -3.87 -6.95
N HIS A 4 -4.66 -5.00 -7.64
CA HIS A 4 -3.55 -5.96 -7.59
C HIS A 4 -2.30 -5.45 -8.34
N GLY A 5 -1.20 -6.21 -8.30
CA GLY A 5 0.07 -5.85 -8.93
C GLY A 5 0.34 -6.49 -10.30
N TRP A 6 1.61 -6.40 -10.73
CA TRP A 6 2.12 -7.10 -11.91
C TRP A 6 2.14 -8.63 -11.67
N ARG A 7 1.80 -9.41 -12.70
CA ARG A 7 1.63 -10.88 -12.65
C ARG A 7 0.54 -11.36 -11.69
N GLU A 8 -0.42 -10.49 -11.34
CA GLU A 8 -1.54 -10.83 -10.45
C GLU A 8 -2.90 -10.59 -11.14
N SER A 9 -3.96 -11.11 -10.52
CA SER A 9 -5.36 -10.90 -10.92
C SER A 9 -6.24 -10.84 -9.68
N CYS A 10 -7.54 -10.59 -9.82
CA CYS A 10 -8.47 -10.67 -8.68
C CYS A 10 -8.64 -12.09 -8.09
N ARG A 11 -7.96 -13.09 -8.67
CA ARG A 11 -7.89 -14.48 -8.16
C ARG A 11 -6.61 -14.79 -7.39
N THR A 12 -5.69 -13.82 -7.25
CA THR A 12 -4.47 -14.02 -6.45
C THR A 12 -4.83 -14.25 -4.98
N GLU A 13 -4.15 -15.20 -4.31
CA GLU A 13 -4.55 -15.73 -3.01
C GLU A 13 -4.78 -14.65 -1.94
N TRP A 14 -3.90 -13.65 -1.81
CA TRP A 14 -4.02 -12.62 -0.77
C TRP A 14 -5.27 -11.74 -0.94
N ILE A 15 -5.86 -11.68 -2.15
CA ILE A 15 -7.06 -10.88 -2.40
C ILE A 15 -8.28 -11.52 -1.75
N ALA A 16 -8.37 -12.86 -1.73
CA ALA A 16 -9.48 -13.56 -1.07
C ALA A 16 -9.47 -13.26 0.44
N ASP A 17 -8.29 -13.35 1.06
CA ASP A 17 -8.10 -13.01 2.47
C ASP A 17 -8.43 -11.54 2.74
N MET A 18 -7.99 -10.63 1.86
CA MET A 18 -8.28 -9.21 1.99
C MET A 18 -9.77 -8.90 1.86
N GLN A 19 -10.46 -9.56 0.92
CA GLN A 19 -11.91 -9.42 0.76
C GLN A 19 -12.64 -9.91 2.01
N SER A 20 -12.24 -11.06 2.57
CA SER A 20 -12.79 -11.58 3.82
C SER A 20 -12.59 -10.59 4.97
N ASN A 21 -11.36 -10.14 5.18
CA ASN A 21 -11.00 -9.18 6.23
C ASN A 21 -11.77 -7.86 6.11
N LEU A 22 -11.84 -7.27 4.92
CA LEU A 22 -12.57 -6.01 4.71
C LEU A 22 -14.09 -6.19 4.84
N THR A 23 -14.62 -7.35 4.43
CA THR A 23 -16.05 -7.66 4.61
C THR A 23 -16.38 -7.69 6.10
N LEU A 24 -15.54 -8.35 6.91
CA LEU A 24 -15.75 -8.49 8.35
C LEU A 24 -15.55 -7.17 9.10
N HIS A 25 -14.51 -6.41 8.80
CA HIS A 25 -14.05 -5.30 9.64
C HIS A 25 -14.43 -3.90 9.13
N ARG A 26 -14.69 -3.74 7.83
CA ARG A 26 -15.15 -2.46 7.25
C ARG A 26 -16.63 -2.51 6.88
N GLY A 27 -17.11 -3.65 6.37
CA GLY A 27 -18.43 -3.77 5.75
C GLY A 27 -18.50 -3.09 4.37
N GLY A 28 -19.71 -2.89 3.84
CA GLY A 28 -19.97 -2.16 2.59
C GLY A 28 -19.49 -2.84 1.30
N CYS A 29 -19.63 -2.16 0.15
CA CYS A 29 -19.29 -2.72 -1.16
C CYS A 29 -17.77 -2.90 -1.35
N LEU A 30 -17.36 -4.10 -1.77
CA LEU A 30 -16.00 -4.43 -2.19
C LEU A 30 -15.95 -4.60 -3.71
N VAL A 31 -14.94 -3.99 -4.33
CA VAL A 31 -14.68 -4.12 -5.77
C VAL A 31 -13.19 -4.38 -5.93
N CYS A 32 -12.85 -5.48 -6.60
CA CYS A 32 -11.50 -5.74 -7.08
C CYS A 32 -11.40 -5.30 -8.54
N MET A 33 -10.41 -4.48 -8.85
CA MET A 33 -10.14 -4.05 -10.22
C MET A 33 -9.27 -5.12 -10.91
N ASP A 34 -9.90 -5.98 -11.69
CA ASP A 34 -9.17 -6.98 -12.47
C ASP A 34 -8.67 -6.35 -13.78
N TYR A 35 -7.36 -6.10 -13.86
CA TYR A 35 -6.69 -5.65 -15.08
C TYR A 35 -5.69 -6.71 -15.57
N SER A 36 -5.95 -7.99 -15.28
CA SER A 36 -5.07 -9.12 -15.61
C SER A 36 -4.71 -9.24 -17.09
N LYS A 37 -5.58 -8.75 -17.98
CA LYS A 37 -5.28 -8.58 -19.41
C LYS A 37 -3.96 -7.86 -19.66
N TYR A 38 -3.63 -6.85 -18.83
CA TYR A 38 -2.41 -6.06 -18.95
C TYR A 38 -1.37 -6.43 -17.89
N SER A 39 -1.77 -6.81 -16.67
CA SER A 39 -0.81 -7.15 -15.61
C SER A 39 0.01 -8.40 -15.91
N MET A 40 -0.47 -9.28 -16.81
CA MET A 40 0.21 -10.50 -17.20
C MET A 40 1.20 -10.31 -18.36
N GLU A 41 1.23 -9.11 -18.97
CA GLU A 41 2.19 -8.79 -20.02
C GLU A 41 3.60 -8.55 -19.44
N ASP A 42 4.58 -8.39 -20.33
CA ASP A 42 5.91 -7.92 -19.95
C ASP A 42 5.84 -6.57 -19.22
N TYR A 43 6.69 -6.37 -18.21
CA TYR A 43 6.60 -5.18 -17.36
C TYR A 43 6.87 -3.89 -18.15
N PHE A 44 7.99 -3.82 -18.88
CA PHE A 44 8.44 -2.59 -19.54
C PHE A 44 7.85 -2.44 -20.94
N ALA A 45 7.72 -3.53 -21.70
CA ALA A 45 7.17 -3.49 -23.05
C ALA A 45 5.64 -3.55 -23.09
N GLY A 46 5.00 -4.08 -22.03
CA GLY A 46 3.56 -4.36 -22.00
C GLY A 46 2.78 -3.48 -21.03
N LEU A 47 3.02 -3.68 -19.73
CA LEU A 47 2.22 -3.10 -18.65
C LEU A 47 2.50 -1.60 -18.43
N LEU A 48 3.77 -1.22 -18.25
CA LEU A 48 4.17 0.16 -17.92
C LEU A 48 3.68 1.19 -18.97
N PRO A 49 3.80 0.94 -20.30
CA PRO A 49 3.28 1.87 -21.31
C PRO A 49 1.76 2.08 -21.25
N LYS A 50 1.01 1.14 -20.65
CA LYS A 50 -0.44 1.20 -20.50
C LYS A 50 -0.89 1.82 -19.18
N PHE A 51 0.03 2.32 -18.35
CA PHE A 51 -0.28 2.88 -17.04
C PHE A 51 -1.44 3.90 -17.09
N ASN A 52 -1.35 4.89 -17.98
CA ASN A 52 -2.38 5.94 -18.09
C ASN A 52 -3.74 5.40 -18.52
N LEU A 53 -3.76 4.38 -19.39
CA LEU A 53 -5.01 3.73 -19.84
C LEU A 53 -5.69 3.01 -18.66
N VAL A 54 -4.92 2.26 -17.88
CA VAL A 54 -5.45 1.52 -16.73
C VAL A 54 -5.88 2.48 -15.61
N ALA A 55 -5.09 3.52 -15.34
CA ALA A 55 -5.45 4.56 -14.36
C ALA A 55 -6.76 5.26 -14.74
N GLU A 56 -6.97 5.57 -16.02
CA GLU A 56 -8.22 6.21 -16.49
C GLU A 56 -9.44 5.31 -16.27
N ALA A 57 -9.31 4.00 -16.47
CA ALA A 57 -10.39 3.05 -16.17
C ALA A 57 -10.77 3.05 -14.67
N LEU A 58 -9.77 3.13 -13.77
CA LEU A 58 -10.00 3.23 -12.33
C LEU A 58 -10.69 4.55 -11.96
N VAL A 59 -10.25 5.68 -12.52
CA VAL A 59 -10.86 7.00 -12.32
C VAL A 59 -12.32 7.00 -12.82
N GLY A 60 -12.56 6.46 -14.01
CA GLY A 60 -13.90 6.33 -14.58
C GLY A 60 -14.85 5.56 -13.67
N LYS A 61 -14.38 4.44 -13.09
CA LYS A 61 -15.16 3.67 -12.13
C LYS A 61 -15.44 4.44 -10.84
N LEU A 62 -14.47 5.18 -10.30
CA LEU A 62 -14.68 6.03 -9.10
C LEU A 62 -15.73 7.11 -9.36
N LYS A 63 -15.68 7.79 -10.52
CA LYS A 63 -16.68 8.79 -10.93
C LYS A 63 -18.06 8.17 -11.15
N GLU A 64 -18.13 6.99 -11.76
CA GLU A 64 -19.39 6.25 -11.94
C GLU A 64 -20.03 5.89 -10.59
N LEU A 65 -19.23 5.42 -9.62
CA LEU A 65 -19.72 5.11 -8.29
C LEU A 65 -20.24 6.36 -7.58
N GLU A 66 -19.48 7.47 -7.62
CA GLU A 66 -19.92 8.75 -7.03
C GLU A 66 -21.23 9.24 -7.63
N ALA A 67 -21.37 9.18 -8.95
CA ALA A 67 -22.61 9.55 -9.64
C ALA A 67 -23.81 8.67 -9.22
N ARG A 68 -23.57 7.47 -8.68
CA ARG A 68 -24.58 6.56 -8.13
C ARG A 68 -24.79 6.73 -6.62
N GLY A 69 -24.23 7.76 -6.00
CA GLY A 69 -24.43 8.11 -4.60
C GLY A 69 -23.40 7.54 -3.62
N PHE A 70 -22.29 6.96 -4.11
CA PHE A 70 -21.15 6.65 -3.24
C PHE A 70 -20.51 7.95 -2.75
N ASP A 71 -20.40 8.13 -1.43
CA ASP A 71 -19.64 9.22 -0.82
C ASP A 71 -18.13 8.92 -0.86
N PRO A 72 -17.33 9.67 -1.64
CA PRO A 72 -15.87 9.51 -1.70
C PRO A 72 -15.16 9.60 -0.35
N ALA A 73 -15.70 10.37 0.59
CA ALA A 73 -15.10 10.54 1.92
C ALA A 73 -15.11 9.24 2.74
N ASN A 74 -16.03 8.31 2.44
CA ASN A 74 -16.11 6.97 3.03
C ASN A 74 -15.36 5.91 2.18
N GLY A 75 -14.68 6.34 1.12
CA GLY A 75 -13.93 5.48 0.23
C GLY A 75 -12.62 4.99 0.80
N HIS A 76 -12.34 3.71 0.59
CA HIS A 76 -11.05 3.08 0.85
C HIS A 76 -10.53 2.44 -0.44
N LEU A 77 -9.32 2.84 -0.86
CA LEU A 77 -8.60 2.26 -1.98
C LEU A 77 -7.33 1.58 -1.47
N PHE A 78 -7.21 0.29 -1.71
CA PHE A 78 -5.99 -0.47 -1.47
C PHE A 78 -5.33 -0.79 -2.80
N GLY A 79 -4.04 -0.52 -2.93
CA GLY A 79 -3.26 -0.90 -4.10
C GLY A 79 -1.98 -1.60 -3.70
N PHE A 80 -1.55 -2.60 -4.47
CA PHE A 80 -0.27 -3.28 -4.28
C PHE A 80 0.64 -3.14 -5.51
N SER A 81 1.94 -2.90 -5.33
CA SER A 81 2.93 -2.89 -6.42
C SER A 81 2.60 -1.86 -7.51
N PHE A 82 2.39 -2.30 -8.76
CA PHE A 82 1.92 -1.46 -9.84
C PHE A 82 0.52 -0.91 -9.56
N GLY A 83 -0.33 -1.69 -8.89
CA GLY A 83 -1.65 -1.28 -8.42
C GLY A 83 -1.63 -0.18 -7.37
N ALA A 84 -0.57 -0.10 -6.56
CA ALA A 84 -0.35 1.03 -5.64
C ALA A 84 -0.10 2.34 -6.42
N GLN A 85 0.74 2.31 -7.46
CA GLN A 85 0.96 3.46 -8.33
C GLN A 85 -0.32 3.87 -9.08
N LEU A 86 -1.07 2.89 -9.61
CA LEU A 86 -2.38 3.14 -10.22
C LEU A 86 -3.36 3.78 -9.23
N SER A 87 -3.36 3.33 -7.99
CA SER A 87 -4.24 3.84 -6.95
C SER A 87 -3.93 5.29 -6.60
N ILE A 88 -2.63 5.62 -6.43
CA ILE A 88 -2.17 6.98 -6.15
C ILE A 88 -2.59 7.92 -7.27
N GLU A 89 -2.29 7.56 -8.53
CA GLU A 89 -2.63 8.41 -9.67
C GLU A 89 -4.15 8.55 -9.85
N ALA A 90 -4.90 7.45 -9.71
CA ALA A 90 -6.35 7.50 -9.85
C ALA A 90 -6.99 8.35 -8.75
N GLY A 91 -6.55 8.23 -7.49
CA GLY A 91 -7.03 9.07 -6.40
C GLY A 91 -6.79 10.56 -6.68
N ARG A 92 -5.59 10.91 -7.16
CA ARG A 92 -5.23 12.29 -7.51
C ARG A 92 -6.10 12.84 -8.66
N ARG A 93 -6.32 12.05 -9.71
CA ARG A 93 -7.17 12.41 -10.86
C ARG A 93 -8.66 12.44 -10.52
N PHE A 94 -9.10 11.67 -9.53
CA PHE A 94 -10.49 11.66 -9.07
C PHE A 94 -10.85 12.97 -8.35
N GLY A 95 -9.89 13.56 -7.63
CA GLY A 95 -9.97 14.91 -7.08
C GLY A 95 -9.05 15.09 -5.89
N PHE A 96 -8.55 16.31 -5.68
CA PHE A 96 -7.62 16.63 -4.60
C PHE A 96 -8.18 16.19 -3.24
N ARG A 97 -7.53 15.19 -2.62
CA ARG A 97 -7.88 14.62 -1.31
C ARG A 97 -9.37 14.26 -1.20
N LYS A 98 -9.99 13.88 -2.31
CA LYS A 98 -11.43 13.59 -2.40
C LYS A 98 -11.78 12.24 -1.77
N LEU A 99 -10.94 11.24 -2.02
CA LEU A 99 -11.07 9.91 -1.42
C LEU A 99 -10.75 9.96 0.08
N GLY A 100 -11.52 9.24 0.91
CA GLY A 100 -11.29 9.16 2.34
C GLY A 100 -9.92 8.59 2.73
N ARG A 101 -9.59 7.43 2.16
CA ARG A 101 -8.38 6.69 2.51
C ARG A 101 -7.77 5.95 1.33
N LEU A 102 -6.45 5.99 1.25
CA LEU A 102 -5.65 5.18 0.34
C LEU A 102 -4.54 4.45 1.11
N ASP A 103 -4.47 3.14 0.97
CA ASP A 103 -3.37 2.33 1.49
C ASP A 103 -2.58 1.75 0.29
N ALA A 104 -1.33 2.17 0.15
CA ALA A 104 -0.45 1.76 -0.93
C ALA A 104 0.59 0.78 -0.39
N CYS A 105 0.38 -0.50 -0.67
CA CYS A 105 1.27 -1.57 -0.29
C CYS A 105 2.38 -1.70 -1.33
N GLU A 106 3.62 -1.47 -0.91
CA GLU A 106 4.82 -1.58 -1.73
C GLU A 106 4.69 -0.93 -3.11
N PRO A 107 4.51 0.40 -3.21
CA PRO A 107 4.41 1.07 -4.50
C PRO A 107 5.62 0.74 -5.38
N ALA A 108 5.40 0.33 -6.62
CA ALA A 108 6.50 -0.08 -7.50
C ALA A 108 7.44 1.10 -7.79
N GLY A 109 8.75 0.87 -7.67
CA GLY A 109 9.79 1.85 -8.03
C GLY A 109 10.20 1.84 -9.50
N PRO A 110 10.47 0.67 -10.13
CA PRO A 110 10.95 0.59 -11.50
C PRO A 110 10.03 1.27 -12.52
N GLY A 111 10.55 2.26 -13.25
CA GLY A 111 9.81 3.07 -14.22
C GLY A 111 9.03 4.24 -13.62
N PHE A 112 8.91 4.34 -12.30
CA PHE A 112 8.21 5.42 -11.61
C PHE A 112 9.17 6.38 -10.92
N ASP A 113 10.14 5.86 -10.16
CA ASP A 113 11.08 6.70 -9.39
C ASP A 113 12.03 7.51 -10.30
N SER A 114 12.36 6.97 -11.47
CA SER A 114 13.19 7.64 -12.49
C SER A 114 12.41 8.54 -13.44
N ASP A 115 11.07 8.44 -13.45
CA ASP A 115 10.23 9.25 -14.32
C ASP A 115 9.98 10.61 -13.67
N ARG A 116 10.32 11.69 -14.40
CA ARG A 116 10.23 13.06 -13.87
C ARG A 116 8.82 13.44 -13.44
N VAL A 117 7.79 12.97 -14.13
CA VAL A 117 6.40 13.30 -13.80
C VAL A 117 6.02 12.58 -12.52
N PHE A 118 6.20 11.26 -12.46
CA PHE A 118 5.82 10.47 -11.30
C PHE A 118 6.62 10.84 -10.05
N ALA A 119 7.92 11.12 -10.19
CA ALA A 119 8.80 11.56 -9.10
C ALA A 119 8.40 12.89 -8.48
N MET A 120 7.65 13.74 -9.19
CA MET A 120 7.16 15.04 -8.67
C MET A 120 5.75 14.96 -8.07
N LEU A 121 5.02 13.85 -8.25
CA LEU A 121 3.66 13.72 -7.74
C LEU A 121 3.68 13.46 -6.23
N ASP A 122 3.08 14.35 -5.45
CA ASP A 122 2.86 14.13 -4.01
C ASP A 122 1.73 13.10 -3.80
N PRO A 123 2.03 11.90 -3.26
CA PRO A 123 1.01 10.87 -3.05
C PRO A 123 -0.07 11.29 -2.06
N LYS A 124 0.19 12.26 -1.16
CA LYS A 124 -0.80 12.78 -0.20
C LYS A 124 -2.00 13.46 -0.87
N PHE A 125 -1.88 13.85 -2.14
CA PHE A 125 -2.99 14.46 -2.88
C PHE A 125 -4.06 13.44 -3.30
N ALA A 126 -3.75 12.14 -3.26
CA ALA A 126 -4.64 11.09 -3.73
C ALA A 126 -5.84 10.82 -2.79
N ALA A 127 -5.71 11.09 -1.50
CA ALA A 127 -6.76 10.88 -0.50
C ALA A 127 -6.56 11.78 0.73
N LYS A 128 -7.57 11.89 1.60
CA LYS A 128 -7.43 12.60 2.87
C LYS A 128 -6.33 11.99 3.74
N LYS A 129 -6.25 10.65 3.74
CA LYS A 129 -5.27 9.83 4.46
C LYS A 129 -4.60 8.86 3.49
N VAL A 130 -3.27 8.86 3.48
CA VAL A 130 -2.47 8.02 2.57
C VAL A 130 -1.40 7.31 3.38
N GLN A 131 -1.52 5.99 3.49
CA GLN A 131 -0.54 5.13 4.13
C GLN A 131 0.25 4.39 3.04
N CYS A 132 1.57 4.41 3.12
CA CYS A 132 2.45 3.63 2.26
C CYS A 132 3.22 2.63 3.11
N ILE A 133 3.32 1.39 2.64
CA ILE A 133 3.97 0.29 3.36
C ILE A 133 5.11 -0.20 2.50
N HIS A 134 6.31 -0.19 3.06
CA HIS A 134 7.58 -0.44 2.38
C HIS A 134 8.25 -1.69 2.97
N THR A 135 8.61 -2.61 2.10
CA THR A 135 9.02 -3.99 2.41
C THR A 135 10.21 -4.45 1.57
N SER A 136 10.52 -3.76 0.47
CA SER A 136 11.56 -4.14 -0.48
C SER A 136 12.33 -2.96 -1.07
N SER A 137 13.60 -3.18 -1.40
CA SER A 137 14.42 -2.25 -2.18
C SER A 137 14.66 -2.70 -3.63
N ASP A 138 14.21 -3.91 -4.01
CA ASP A 138 14.44 -4.47 -5.35
C ASP A 138 13.34 -4.12 -6.34
N LYS A 139 12.10 -3.94 -5.86
CA LYS A 139 10.93 -3.62 -6.68
C LYS A 139 10.08 -2.47 -6.12
N GLY A 140 10.19 -2.17 -4.83
CA GLY A 140 9.54 -1.02 -4.19
C GLY A 140 10.17 0.32 -4.54
N THR A 141 9.42 1.39 -4.33
CA THR A 141 9.88 2.78 -4.44
C THR A 141 10.79 3.15 -3.27
N PHE A 142 11.75 4.03 -3.53
CA PHE A 142 12.57 4.63 -2.48
C PHE A 142 11.91 5.85 -1.83
N ARG A 143 10.79 6.33 -2.39
CA ARG A 143 10.11 7.52 -1.90
C ARG A 143 9.37 7.24 -0.59
N ARG A 144 9.46 8.20 0.33
CA ARG A 144 8.81 8.19 1.65
C ARG A 144 8.07 9.50 1.84
N GLU A 145 6.98 9.66 1.09
CA GLU A 145 6.28 10.95 0.92
C GLU A 145 4.79 10.88 1.25
N CYS A 146 4.31 9.74 1.70
CA CYS A 146 2.92 9.56 2.11
C CYS A 146 2.68 10.24 3.46
N HIS A 147 1.42 10.27 3.91
CA HIS A 147 1.12 10.78 5.25
C HIS A 147 1.84 9.90 6.27
N GLN A 148 1.72 8.58 6.13
CA GLN A 148 2.45 7.61 6.92
C GLN A 148 3.21 6.65 6.01
N ASP A 149 4.52 6.53 6.23
CA ASP A 149 5.39 5.61 5.51
C ASP A 149 5.92 4.54 6.47
N TRP A 150 5.40 3.32 6.37
CA TRP A 150 5.77 2.19 7.21
C TRP A 150 6.96 1.44 6.61
N ASN A 151 8.11 1.51 7.25
CA ASN A 151 9.32 0.78 6.90
C ASN A 151 9.34 -0.55 7.67
N MET A 152 8.97 -1.63 6.99
CA MET A 152 8.79 -2.94 7.59
C MET A 152 10.09 -3.73 7.66
N GLY A 153 10.28 -4.49 8.73
CA GLY A 153 11.41 -5.39 8.89
C GLY A 153 12.73 -4.64 8.86
N ASN A 154 13.60 -5.00 7.92
CA ASN A 154 14.91 -4.38 7.77
C ASN A 154 14.80 -3.04 7.02
N CYS A 155 14.34 -2.00 7.72
CA CYS A 155 14.19 -0.63 7.21
C CYS A 155 13.32 -0.51 5.94
N GLY A 156 12.39 -1.44 5.72
CA GLY A 156 11.60 -1.50 4.50
C GLY A 156 12.37 -1.93 3.26
N THR A 157 13.56 -2.54 3.40
CA THR A 157 14.42 -2.95 2.27
C THR A 157 14.36 -4.45 1.98
N ASN A 158 14.18 -5.27 3.01
CA ASN A 158 14.00 -6.72 2.87
C ASN A 158 13.28 -7.31 4.09
N GLN A 159 12.66 -8.47 3.87
CA GLN A 159 11.88 -9.17 4.89
C GLN A 159 12.50 -10.53 5.18
N LEU A 160 12.60 -10.91 6.46
CA LEU A 160 13.09 -12.23 6.88
C LEU A 160 12.24 -13.38 6.33
N ALA A 161 10.94 -13.14 6.14
CA ALA A 161 10.00 -14.08 5.56
C ALA A 161 10.11 -14.22 4.03
N ALA A 162 10.96 -13.43 3.37
CA ALA A 162 11.06 -13.43 1.91
C ALA A 162 11.45 -14.82 1.38
N GLY A 163 10.57 -15.37 0.54
CA GLY A 163 10.77 -16.62 -0.17
C GLY A 163 10.70 -16.42 -1.70
N PRO A 164 10.52 -17.53 -2.45
CA PRO A 164 10.27 -17.46 -3.88
C PRO A 164 9.03 -16.60 -4.21
N TYR A 165 8.96 -16.10 -5.45
CA TYR A 165 7.75 -15.47 -5.97
C TYR A 165 6.53 -16.39 -5.73
N PRO A 166 5.37 -15.86 -5.27
CA PRO A 166 5.05 -14.45 -5.11
C PRO A 166 5.43 -13.84 -3.74
N LYS A 167 6.01 -14.61 -2.80
CA LYS A 167 6.26 -14.19 -1.41
C LYS A 167 7.69 -13.69 -1.15
N GLY A 168 8.31 -13.05 -2.15
CA GLY A 168 9.56 -12.30 -1.92
C GLY A 168 9.31 -11.03 -1.10
N SER A 169 10.36 -10.29 -0.72
CA SER A 169 10.24 -9.04 0.07
C SER A 169 9.14 -8.12 -0.46
N HIS A 170 9.14 -7.87 -1.78
CA HIS A 170 8.12 -7.05 -2.46
C HIS A 170 6.70 -7.60 -2.29
N GLY A 171 6.52 -8.90 -2.52
CA GLY A 171 5.21 -9.53 -2.51
C GLY A 171 4.66 -9.86 -1.12
N LEU A 172 5.45 -9.67 -0.05
CA LEU A 172 4.98 -9.89 1.32
C LEU A 172 4.08 -8.77 1.84
N CYS A 173 4.13 -7.58 1.25
CA CYS A 173 3.36 -6.44 1.74
C CYS A 173 1.85 -6.75 1.93
N PRO A 174 1.12 -7.32 0.94
CA PRO A 174 -0.29 -7.64 1.14
C PRO A 174 -0.54 -8.70 2.22
N TYR A 175 0.41 -9.61 2.47
CA TYR A 175 0.30 -10.62 3.53
C TYR A 175 0.49 -10.00 4.91
N PHE A 176 1.41 -9.04 5.06
CA PHE A 176 1.52 -8.27 6.30
C PHE A 176 0.26 -7.46 6.55
N TYR A 177 -0.27 -6.79 5.51
CA TYR A 177 -1.51 -6.03 5.62
C TYR A 177 -2.71 -6.91 6.01
N ASN A 178 -2.83 -8.11 5.44
CA ASN A 178 -3.85 -9.08 5.82
C ASN A 178 -3.66 -9.60 7.25
N SER A 179 -2.42 -9.90 7.65
CA SER A 179 -2.11 -10.31 9.02
C SER A 179 -2.46 -9.20 10.02
N ALA A 180 -2.32 -7.93 9.64
CA ALA A 180 -2.61 -6.77 10.46
C ALA A 180 -4.07 -6.62 10.91
N PHE A 181 -5.01 -7.38 10.32
CA PHE A 181 -6.39 -7.44 10.82
C PHE A 181 -6.52 -8.22 12.13
N ALA A 182 -5.61 -9.15 12.42
CA ALA A 182 -5.64 -9.98 13.62
C ALA A 182 -4.40 -9.83 14.51
N ASN A 183 -3.27 -9.42 13.94
CA ASN A 183 -1.97 -9.36 14.62
C ASN A 183 -1.37 -7.96 14.50
N GLU A 184 -0.93 -7.36 15.60
CA GLU A 184 -0.48 -5.97 15.57
C GLU A 184 0.98 -5.83 15.11
N PHE A 185 1.18 -5.03 14.07
CA PHE A 185 2.49 -4.54 13.63
C PHE A 185 2.73 -3.17 14.26
N ARG A 186 3.25 -3.16 15.48
CA ARG A 186 3.41 -1.94 16.30
C ARG A 186 4.62 -1.13 15.88
N ALA A 187 4.49 0.19 15.98
CA ALA A 187 5.57 1.11 15.74
C ALA A 187 6.66 0.95 16.81
N ILE A 188 7.92 0.96 16.35
CA ILE A 188 9.10 1.02 17.20
C ILE A 188 9.86 2.32 16.95
N PRO A 189 10.71 2.76 17.90
CA PRO A 189 11.70 3.81 17.62
C PRO A 189 12.51 3.47 16.37
N LYS A 190 12.88 4.49 15.59
CA LYS A 190 13.71 4.33 14.38
C LYS A 190 15.00 3.56 14.73
N PRO A 191 15.24 2.38 14.13
CA PRO A 191 16.52 1.68 14.30
C PRO A 191 17.69 2.56 13.84
N ASN A 192 18.87 2.36 14.43
CA ASN A 192 20.04 3.20 14.16
C ASN A 192 20.54 3.01 12.72
N GLU A 193 20.45 1.78 12.23
CA GLU A 193 20.79 1.34 10.88
C GLU A 193 19.84 1.88 9.80
N CYS A 194 18.63 2.33 10.17
CA CYS A 194 17.66 2.86 9.22
C CYS A 194 17.86 4.34 8.97
N LEU A 195 18.00 4.70 7.69
CA LEU A 195 18.03 6.09 7.24
C LEU A 195 16.60 6.67 7.18
N SER A 196 16.37 7.75 7.91
CA SER A 196 15.17 8.58 7.75
C SER A 196 15.39 9.95 8.40
N PHE A 197 14.97 11.00 7.71
CA PHE A 197 14.97 12.38 8.21
C PHE A 197 13.59 12.85 8.69
N ARG A 198 12.56 12.00 8.54
CA ARG A 198 11.17 12.29 8.93
C ARG A 198 10.58 11.23 9.85
N ALA A 199 11.44 10.47 10.52
CA ALA A 199 11.02 9.47 11.48
C ALA A 199 10.25 10.11 12.63
N VAL A 200 9.12 9.52 12.96
CA VAL A 200 8.26 10.03 14.03
C VAL A 200 8.92 9.79 15.39
N TRP A 201 9.03 10.85 16.19
CA TRP A 201 9.53 10.80 17.56
C TRP A 201 8.92 11.93 18.41
N PRO A 202 8.45 11.65 19.66
CA PRO A 202 8.32 10.33 20.27
C PRO A 202 7.22 9.50 19.60
N ILE A 203 7.37 8.18 19.60
CA ILE A 203 6.39 7.26 19.01
C ILE A 203 5.74 6.41 20.10
N SER A 204 4.40 6.33 20.06
CA SER A 204 3.62 5.46 20.95
C SER A 204 3.62 4.03 20.39
N ASP A 205 3.78 3.05 21.28
CA ASP A 205 3.71 1.62 20.95
C ASP A 205 2.30 1.16 20.53
N ARG A 206 1.28 2.01 20.72
CA ARG A 206 -0.09 1.74 20.26
C ARG A 206 -0.27 1.97 18.76
N VAL A 207 0.59 2.78 18.15
CA VAL A 207 0.51 3.06 16.71
C VAL A 207 0.85 1.79 15.95
N ARG A 208 -0.02 1.38 15.03
CA ARG A 208 0.10 0.12 14.29
C ARG A 208 -0.06 0.30 12.79
N MET A 209 0.60 -0.54 12.00
CA MET A 209 0.47 -0.60 10.55
C MET A 209 -0.84 -1.31 10.15
N GLY A 210 -1.41 -0.96 8.99
CA GLY A 210 -2.45 -1.74 8.33
C GLY A 210 -3.81 -1.04 8.29
N TYR A 211 -4.90 -1.80 8.15
CA TYR A 211 -6.24 -1.23 8.08
C TYR A 211 -6.63 -0.48 9.36
N PHE A 212 -6.20 -0.95 10.52
CA PHE A 212 -6.47 -0.29 11.80
C PHE A 212 -5.39 0.69 12.24
N ALA A 213 -4.56 1.17 11.31
CA ALA A 213 -3.61 2.23 11.61
C ALA A 213 -4.34 3.47 12.14
N ASP A 214 -3.76 4.10 13.16
CA ASP A 214 -4.27 5.31 13.81
C ASP A 214 -4.12 6.53 12.90
N LEU A 215 -4.75 6.50 11.73
CA LEU A 215 -4.71 7.59 10.75
C LEU A 215 -5.51 8.82 11.19
N ASP A 216 -6.29 8.71 12.27
CA ASP A 216 -7.00 9.83 12.92
C ASP A 216 -6.10 10.62 13.88
N SER A 217 -4.87 10.18 14.12
CA SER A 217 -3.95 10.85 15.05
C SER A 217 -3.26 12.09 14.48
N ASP A 218 -3.49 12.43 13.20
CA ASP A 218 -2.75 13.44 12.40
C ASP A 218 -1.22 13.24 12.38
N ILE A 219 -0.70 12.12 12.90
CA ILE A 219 0.73 11.82 12.92
C ILE A 219 1.18 11.46 11.51
N THR A 220 2.17 12.21 11.01
CA THR A 220 2.78 12.00 9.69
C THR A 220 4.29 11.82 9.81
N GLY A 221 4.86 10.98 8.95
CA GLY A 221 6.28 10.66 8.98
C GLY A 221 6.59 9.21 8.64
N ASP A 222 7.82 8.82 8.92
CA ASP A 222 8.30 7.46 8.75
C ASP A 222 8.12 6.69 10.04
N PHE A 223 7.49 5.53 9.92
CA PHE A 223 7.26 4.56 10.99
C PHE A 223 8.08 3.32 10.71
N PHE A 224 8.39 2.56 11.76
CA PHE A 224 9.19 1.35 11.68
C PHE A 224 8.47 0.25 12.44
N SER A 225 8.42 -0.95 11.88
CA SER A 225 7.86 -2.14 12.55
C SER A 225 8.76 -3.32 12.27
N ARG A 226 9.09 -4.08 13.31
CA ARG A 226 9.83 -5.35 13.16
C ARG A 226 8.95 -6.41 12.52
N THR A 227 9.59 -7.34 11.82
CA THR A 227 8.93 -8.48 11.19
C THR A 227 9.71 -9.77 11.41
N THR A 228 9.01 -10.89 11.44
CA THR A 228 9.59 -12.23 11.67
C THR A 228 9.56 -13.08 10.40
N LYS A 229 10.25 -14.23 10.44
CA LYS A 229 10.35 -15.16 9.29
C LYS A 229 9.04 -15.93 9.02
N THR A 230 8.24 -16.16 10.05
CA THR A 230 7.05 -17.00 10.01
C THR A 230 5.81 -16.19 10.32
N TYR A 231 4.66 -16.61 9.78
CA TYR A 231 3.37 -16.06 10.17
C TYR A 231 3.23 -16.10 11.71
N PRO A 232 2.70 -15.06 12.38
CA PRO A 232 1.99 -13.88 11.83
C PRO A 232 2.85 -12.74 11.26
N TYR A 233 4.16 -12.91 11.18
CA TYR A 233 5.14 -11.96 10.65
C TYR A 233 5.36 -10.69 11.45
N ASN A 234 4.62 -10.43 12.52
CA ASN A 234 4.89 -9.33 13.44
C ASN A 234 5.80 -9.77 14.60
N GLU A 235 6.50 -8.80 15.19
CA GLU A 235 7.27 -8.95 16.42
C GLU A 235 6.83 -7.82 17.36
N LEU A 236 6.30 -8.15 18.54
CA LEU A 236 5.86 -7.15 19.50
C LEU A 236 7.07 -6.63 20.31
N PRO A 237 7.22 -5.30 20.46
CA PRO A 237 8.23 -4.75 21.33
C PRO A 237 7.90 -5.17 22.76
N ASN A 238 8.78 -5.97 23.38
CA ASN A 238 8.72 -6.52 24.76
C ASN A 238 8.23 -7.98 24.95
N GLU A 239 8.15 -8.80 23.91
CA GLU A 239 7.90 -10.25 24.03
C GLU A 239 9.15 -11.14 23.83
N VAL A 240 10.34 -10.63 24.19
CA VAL A 240 11.58 -11.43 24.25
C VAL A 240 12.03 -11.62 25.68
#